data_AF-D0YYM0-F1
#
_entry.id   AF-D0YYM0-F1
#
_cell.length_a   1.000
_cell.length_b   1.000
_cell.length_c   1.000
_cell.angle_alpha   90.00
_cell.angle_beta   90.00
_cell.angle_gamma   90.00
#
_symmetry.space_group_name_H-M   'P 1'
#
loop_
_entity.id
_entity.type
_entity.pdbx_description
1 polymer ?
#
loop_
_entity_poly.entity_id
_entity_poly.type
_entity_poly.pdbx_seq_one_letter_code
_entity_poly.pdbx_strand_id
1 'polypeptide(L)'
;MTVDTATQTMMDELLTPVKQFLQCETPDEWIAEALKPENLVTLLVDHCNCELKASQTAIYMTRKYAVDEQSATALLEWAKPYENFVYSQNHDIAGFHSKKNALSTKLTPRADFEFGEELIDKMVRLIKEEFHHFEQVLEIMHKRDIPYCHIGAGRYAKGLMKVVRTYEPATLIDKLIIGAYIEARSCERFAKLAPYLDEDLKKFYISLLRSEARHYRDYLTLAEKIAGKDISDRILVIGAREAEMIMSPDHEFRFHSGIPI
;
A
#
# COMPACT_ATOMS: atom_id res chain seq x y z
N MET A 1 28.18 0.82 2.06
CA MET A 1 28.38 2.16 1.46
C MET A 1 27.37 3.12 2.08
N THR A 2 27.85 4.26 2.59
CA THR A 2 27.00 5.31 3.19
C THR A 2 26.05 5.87 2.14
N VAL A 3 24.78 6.04 2.48
CA VAL A 3 23.82 6.81 1.67
C VAL A 3 24.40 8.20 1.46
N ASP A 4 24.37 8.72 0.24
CA ASP A 4 24.89 10.07 -0.01
C ASP A 4 24.06 11.11 0.76
N THR A 5 24.68 12.25 1.10
CA THR A 5 24.06 13.28 1.94
C THR A 5 22.74 13.81 1.36
N ALA A 6 22.59 13.90 0.04
CA ALA A 6 21.36 14.38 -0.59
C ALA A 6 20.23 13.34 -0.47
N THR A 7 20.55 12.06 -0.66
CA THR A 7 19.59 10.97 -0.47
C THR A 7 19.16 10.88 0.99
N GLN A 8 20.08 11.03 1.94
CA GLN A 8 19.75 11.04 3.38
C GLN A 8 18.82 12.22 3.73
N THR A 9 19.15 13.44 3.29
CA THR A 9 18.30 14.62 3.52
C THR A 9 16.89 14.42 2.95
N MET A 10 16.77 13.89 1.72
CA MET A 10 15.46 13.60 1.12
C MET A 10 14.68 12.56 1.94
N MET A 11 15.33 11.50 2.40
CA MET A 11 14.70 10.49 3.26
C MET A 11 14.20 11.13 4.56
N ASP A 12 15.01 11.97 5.21
CA ASP A 12 14.63 12.63 6.46
C ASP A 12 13.42 13.58 6.26
N GLU A 13 13.38 14.33 5.16
CA GLU A 13 12.25 15.21 4.80
C GLU A 13 10.95 14.43 4.55
N LEU A 14 11.04 13.26 3.92
CA LEU A 14 9.87 12.40 3.65
C LEU A 14 9.40 11.69 4.93
N LEU A 15 10.33 11.19 5.74
CA LEU A 15 10.05 10.30 6.86
C LEU A 15 9.72 11.04 8.16
N THR A 16 10.17 12.27 8.36
CA THR A 16 9.83 13.05 9.56
C THR A 16 8.31 13.13 9.81
N PRO A 17 7.47 13.56 8.85
CA PRO A 17 6.02 13.59 9.06
C PRO A 17 5.40 12.18 9.15
N VAL A 18 5.97 11.18 8.47
CA VAL A 18 5.51 9.78 8.55
C VAL A 18 5.71 9.25 9.96
N LYS A 19 6.91 9.43 10.54
CA LYS A 19 7.25 9.01 11.90
C LYS A 19 6.45 9.77 12.97
N GLN A 20 6.08 11.02 12.72
CA GLN A 20 5.20 11.79 13.61
C GLN A 20 3.74 11.29 13.56
N PHE A 21 3.30 10.77 12.42
CA PHE A 21 1.96 10.23 12.23
C PHE A 21 1.79 8.82 12.81
N LEU A 22 2.80 7.96 12.62
CA LEU A 22 2.82 6.61 13.17
C LEU A 22 3.01 6.64 14.70
N GLN A 23 2.37 5.72 15.41
CA GLN A 23 2.42 5.67 16.89
C GLN A 23 3.49 4.71 17.45
N CYS A 24 4.19 4.00 16.57
CA CYS A 24 5.36 3.20 16.91
C CYS A 24 6.29 3.07 15.69
N GLU A 25 7.56 2.84 15.93
CA GLU A 25 8.50 2.44 14.88
C GLU A 25 8.37 0.95 14.56
N THR A 26 8.86 0.53 13.39
CA THR A 26 8.94 -0.90 13.10
C THR A 26 9.90 -1.59 14.09
N PRO A 27 9.54 -2.71 14.73
CA PRO A 27 10.42 -3.43 15.64
C PRO A 27 11.70 -3.94 14.97
N ASP A 28 12.82 -3.95 15.68
CA ASP A 28 14.09 -4.46 15.14
C ASP A 28 14.03 -5.97 14.91
N GLU A 29 13.22 -6.70 15.67
CA GLU A 29 12.92 -8.12 15.48
C GLU A 29 12.28 -8.38 14.12
N TRP A 30 11.41 -7.48 13.65
CA TRP A 30 10.83 -7.58 12.31
C TRP A 30 11.89 -7.39 11.23
N ILE A 31 12.83 -6.46 11.43
CA ILE A 31 13.96 -6.26 10.50
C ILE A 31 14.87 -7.49 10.50
N ALA A 32 15.20 -8.03 11.66
CA ALA A 32 16.01 -9.24 11.78
C ALA A 32 15.37 -10.44 11.07
N GLU A 33 14.04 -10.59 11.18
CA GLU A 33 13.29 -11.62 10.46
C GLU A 33 13.30 -11.37 8.94
N ALA A 34 13.06 -10.13 8.51
CA ALA A 34 13.05 -9.76 7.10
C ALA A 34 14.40 -9.99 6.39
N LEU A 35 15.51 -9.91 7.13
CA LEU A 35 16.86 -10.12 6.61
C LEU A 35 17.28 -11.59 6.52
N LYS A 36 16.50 -12.52 7.08
CA LYS A 36 16.77 -13.95 6.92
C LYS A 36 16.66 -14.32 5.43
N PRO A 37 17.68 -14.97 4.84
CA PRO A 37 17.65 -15.33 3.42
C PRO A 37 16.42 -16.15 3.00
N GLU A 38 15.94 -17.03 3.86
CA GLU A 38 14.73 -17.84 3.65
C GLU A 38 13.45 -17.00 3.53
N ASN A 39 13.43 -15.78 4.08
CA ASN A 39 12.28 -14.88 4.04
C ASN A 39 12.27 -13.95 2.84
N LEU A 40 13.34 -13.89 2.02
CA LEU A 40 13.40 -13.02 0.85
C LEU A 40 12.25 -13.28 -0.13
N VAL A 41 11.93 -14.57 -0.38
CA VAL A 41 10.81 -14.96 -1.25
C VAL A 41 9.49 -14.44 -0.67
N THR A 42 9.27 -14.67 0.63
CA THR A 42 8.05 -14.21 1.33
C THR A 42 7.92 -12.70 1.31
N LEU A 43 9.02 -11.98 1.55
CA LEU A 43 9.04 -10.51 1.55
C LEU A 43 8.62 -9.95 0.19
N LEU A 44 9.24 -10.42 -0.90
CA LEU A 44 8.98 -9.89 -2.25
C LEU A 44 7.61 -10.31 -2.77
N VAL A 45 7.18 -11.56 -2.54
CA VAL A 45 5.86 -12.03 -2.95
C VAL A 45 4.76 -11.28 -2.19
N ASP A 46 4.90 -11.11 -0.87
CA ASP A 46 3.89 -10.38 -0.10
C ASP A 46 3.91 -8.88 -0.42
N HIS A 47 5.08 -8.28 -0.63
CA HIS A 47 5.20 -6.90 -1.14
C HIS A 47 4.45 -6.74 -2.47
N CYS A 48 4.73 -7.60 -3.45
CA CYS A 48 4.00 -7.63 -4.72
C CYS A 48 2.48 -7.72 -4.51
N ASN A 49 2.02 -8.59 -3.60
CA ASN A 49 0.61 -8.71 -3.27
C ASN A 49 0.06 -7.44 -2.59
N CYS A 50 0.84 -6.75 -1.78
CA CYS A 50 0.46 -5.48 -1.15
C CYS A 50 0.17 -4.40 -2.20
N GLU A 51 1.00 -4.28 -3.24
CA GLU A 51 0.76 -3.28 -4.31
C GLU A 51 -0.57 -3.56 -5.02
N LEU A 52 -0.86 -4.82 -5.35
CA LEU A 52 -2.16 -5.19 -5.92
C LEU A 52 -3.31 -4.90 -4.96
N LYS A 53 -3.17 -5.24 -3.67
CA LYS A 53 -4.22 -4.99 -2.65
C LYS A 53 -4.47 -3.49 -2.46
N ALA A 54 -3.45 -2.65 -2.56
CA ALA A 54 -3.57 -1.19 -2.51
C ALA A 54 -4.38 -0.67 -3.71
N SER A 55 -4.02 -1.09 -4.93
CA SER A 55 -4.79 -0.78 -6.15
C SER A 55 -6.25 -1.24 -6.03
N GLN A 56 -6.48 -2.48 -5.61
CA GLN A 56 -7.84 -3.03 -5.47
C GLN A 56 -8.66 -2.26 -4.44
N THR A 57 -8.06 -1.87 -3.31
CA THR A 57 -8.73 -1.07 -2.28
C THR A 57 -9.17 0.28 -2.84
N ALA A 58 -8.30 0.97 -3.57
CA ALA A 58 -8.62 2.23 -4.23
C ALA A 58 -9.69 2.06 -5.32
N ILE A 59 -9.64 0.98 -6.10
CA ILE A 59 -10.66 0.62 -7.09
C ILE A 59 -12.03 0.42 -6.42
N TYR A 60 -12.11 -0.38 -5.37
CA TYR A 60 -13.37 -0.64 -4.69
C TYR A 60 -13.92 0.61 -4.00
N MET A 61 -13.06 1.46 -3.45
CA MET A 61 -13.46 2.75 -2.89
C MET A 61 -14.03 3.67 -3.98
N THR A 62 -13.31 3.85 -5.09
CA THR A 62 -13.75 4.68 -6.21
C THR A 62 -15.07 4.18 -6.78
N ARG A 63 -15.17 2.87 -7.03
CA ARG A 63 -16.40 2.19 -7.47
C ARG A 63 -17.57 2.42 -6.53
N LYS A 64 -17.36 2.35 -5.21
CA LYS A 64 -18.46 2.47 -4.24
C LYS A 64 -18.96 3.91 -4.13
N TYR A 65 -18.04 4.88 -4.12
CA TYR A 65 -18.34 6.24 -3.67
C TYR A 65 -18.39 7.28 -4.78
N ALA A 66 -17.56 7.15 -5.82
CA ALA A 66 -17.28 8.28 -6.69
C ALA A 66 -17.74 8.14 -8.13
N VAL A 67 -17.91 6.93 -8.67
CA VAL A 67 -18.18 6.74 -10.11
C VAL A 67 -19.50 6.04 -10.43
N ASP A 68 -19.99 6.24 -11.66
CA ASP A 68 -21.14 5.52 -12.19
C ASP A 68 -20.85 4.02 -12.47
N GLU A 69 -21.87 3.26 -12.85
CA GLU A 69 -21.77 1.81 -13.04
C GLU A 69 -20.84 1.42 -14.21
N GLN A 70 -20.83 2.22 -15.29
CA GLN A 70 -19.96 1.97 -16.43
C GLN A 70 -18.48 2.16 -16.05
N SER A 71 -18.18 3.27 -15.37
CA SER A 71 -16.84 3.59 -14.87
C SER A 71 -16.39 2.58 -13.81
N ALA A 72 -17.30 2.14 -12.94
CA ALA A 72 -17.04 1.07 -11.97
C ALA A 72 -16.63 -0.24 -12.65
N THR A 73 -17.28 -0.59 -13.77
CA THR A 73 -16.94 -1.79 -14.55
C THR A 73 -15.56 -1.65 -15.19
N ALA A 74 -15.26 -0.49 -15.79
CA ALA A 74 -13.96 -0.22 -16.39
C ALA A 74 -12.80 -0.31 -15.39
N LEU A 75 -13.01 0.16 -14.14
CA LEU A 75 -12.01 0.02 -13.07
C LEU A 75 -11.71 -1.45 -12.73
N LEU A 76 -12.74 -2.30 -12.65
CA LEU A 76 -12.57 -3.73 -12.36
C LEU A 76 -11.88 -4.46 -13.53
N GLU A 77 -12.22 -4.12 -14.77
CA GLU A 77 -11.56 -4.67 -15.95
C GLU A 77 -10.08 -4.29 -16.01
N TRP A 78 -9.72 -3.10 -15.54
CA TRP A 78 -8.33 -2.64 -15.47
C TRP A 78 -7.48 -3.44 -14.47
N ALA A 79 -8.06 -3.89 -13.33
CA ALA A 79 -7.34 -4.75 -12.38
C ALA A 79 -7.16 -6.19 -12.86
N LYS A 80 -8.00 -6.65 -13.78
CA LYS A 80 -8.15 -8.07 -14.12
C LYS A 80 -6.86 -8.77 -14.55
N PRO A 81 -5.94 -8.18 -15.34
CA PRO A 81 -4.68 -8.83 -15.67
C PRO A 81 -3.82 -9.14 -14.45
N TYR A 82 -3.76 -8.21 -13.49
CA TYR A 82 -2.99 -8.34 -12.25
C TYR A 82 -3.62 -9.39 -11.31
N GLU A 83 -4.95 -9.36 -11.18
CA GLU A 83 -5.70 -10.37 -10.44
C GLU A 83 -5.50 -11.77 -11.02
N ASN A 84 -5.64 -11.90 -12.34
CA ASN A 84 -5.42 -13.17 -13.03
C ASN A 84 -4.00 -13.67 -12.81
N PHE A 85 -3.00 -12.79 -12.79
CA PHE A 85 -1.63 -13.20 -12.48
C PHE A 85 -1.57 -13.80 -11.07
N VAL A 86 -1.93 -13.05 -10.03
CA VAL A 86 -1.84 -13.46 -8.62
C VAL A 86 -2.66 -14.72 -8.31
N TYR A 87 -3.87 -14.83 -8.86
CA TYR A 87 -4.80 -15.92 -8.57
C TYR A 87 -4.75 -17.09 -9.57
N SER A 88 -3.92 -17.02 -10.62
CA SER A 88 -3.73 -18.15 -11.53
C SER A 88 -2.91 -19.28 -10.88
N GLN A 89 -3.01 -20.48 -11.45
CA GLN A 89 -2.13 -21.59 -11.11
C GLN A 89 -0.77 -21.54 -11.84
N ASN A 90 -0.65 -20.74 -12.90
CA ASN A 90 0.54 -20.67 -13.75
C ASN A 90 1.03 -19.21 -13.88
N HIS A 91 2.01 -18.85 -13.07
CA HIS A 91 2.61 -17.51 -13.02
C HIS A 91 3.71 -17.35 -14.07
N ASP A 92 3.34 -16.87 -15.25
CA ASP A 92 4.28 -16.48 -16.29
C ASP A 92 4.64 -14.99 -16.17
N ILE A 93 5.73 -14.70 -15.46
CA ILE A 93 6.23 -13.33 -15.27
C ILE A 93 6.70 -12.74 -16.61
N ALA A 94 7.42 -13.53 -17.42
CA ALA A 94 7.96 -13.06 -18.71
C ALA A 94 6.85 -12.65 -19.68
N GLY A 95 5.73 -13.38 -19.68
CA GLY A 95 4.56 -13.07 -20.49
C GLY A 95 3.62 -12.02 -19.90
N PHE A 96 3.79 -11.58 -18.65
CA PHE A 96 2.85 -10.67 -17.98
C PHE A 96 2.69 -9.33 -18.72
N HIS A 97 3.80 -8.74 -19.18
CA HIS A 97 3.76 -7.46 -19.89
C HIS A 97 2.89 -7.49 -21.17
N SER A 98 2.66 -8.66 -21.76
CA SER A 98 1.79 -8.80 -22.94
C SER A 98 0.29 -8.85 -22.61
N LYS A 99 -0.05 -9.12 -21.34
CA LYS A 99 -1.43 -9.26 -20.84
C LYS A 99 -1.97 -7.98 -20.20
N LYS A 100 -1.14 -6.96 -20.01
CA LYS A 100 -1.54 -5.70 -19.37
C LYS A 100 -2.54 -4.93 -20.22
N ASN A 101 -3.43 -4.22 -19.54
CA ASN A 101 -4.34 -3.25 -20.14
C ASN A 101 -4.14 -1.88 -19.49
N ALA A 102 -4.77 -0.87 -20.09
CA ALA A 102 -4.84 0.47 -19.54
C ALA A 102 -6.30 0.82 -19.31
N LEU A 103 -6.55 1.77 -18.40
CA LEU A 103 -7.87 2.34 -18.25
C LEU A 103 -8.29 3.02 -19.55
N SER A 104 -9.22 2.41 -20.27
CA SER A 104 -9.61 2.79 -21.64
C SER A 104 -10.68 3.87 -21.70
N THR A 105 -11.27 4.25 -20.56
CA THR A 105 -12.46 5.10 -20.49
C THR A 105 -12.28 6.20 -19.45
N LYS A 106 -12.74 7.41 -19.78
CA LYS A 106 -12.80 8.51 -18.82
C LYS A 106 -13.85 8.16 -17.75
N LEU A 107 -13.46 8.21 -16.48
CA LEU A 107 -14.38 7.94 -15.39
C LEU A 107 -15.35 9.11 -15.20
N THR A 108 -16.62 8.78 -15.04
CA THR A 108 -17.69 9.74 -14.81
C THR A 108 -18.00 9.82 -13.32
N PRO A 109 -17.87 10.99 -12.68
CA PRO A 109 -18.23 11.16 -11.28
C PRO A 109 -19.74 11.02 -11.07
N ARG A 110 -20.16 10.48 -9.93
CA ARG A 110 -21.56 10.49 -9.51
C ARG A 110 -21.98 11.90 -9.11
N ALA A 111 -23.21 12.27 -9.47
CA ALA A 111 -23.76 13.59 -9.13
C ALA A 111 -24.07 13.76 -7.63
N ASP A 112 -24.22 12.66 -6.87
CA ASP A 112 -24.62 12.67 -5.45
C ASP A 112 -23.44 12.62 -4.47
N PHE A 113 -22.21 12.78 -4.96
CA PHE A 113 -21.01 12.83 -4.13
C PHE A 113 -20.12 14.01 -4.50
N GLU A 114 -20.14 15.06 -3.69
CA GLU A 114 -19.44 16.33 -3.90
C GLU A 114 -17.93 16.16 -4.13
N PHE A 115 -17.30 15.18 -3.47
CA PHE A 115 -15.87 14.92 -3.56
C PHE A 115 -15.50 13.88 -4.64
N GLY A 116 -16.43 13.57 -5.55
CA GLY A 116 -16.27 12.50 -6.54
C GLY A 116 -15.07 12.70 -7.47
N GLU A 117 -14.95 13.88 -8.09
CA GLU A 117 -13.83 14.19 -8.99
C GLU A 117 -12.48 14.11 -8.28
N GLU A 118 -12.37 14.70 -7.09
CA GLU A 118 -11.11 14.69 -6.34
C GLU A 118 -10.73 13.27 -5.87
N LEU A 119 -11.70 12.46 -5.43
CA LEU A 119 -11.46 11.07 -5.06
C LEU A 119 -11.00 10.27 -6.28
N ILE A 120 -11.66 10.44 -7.44
CA ILE A 120 -11.27 9.79 -8.69
C ILE A 120 -9.84 10.13 -9.07
N ASP A 121 -9.48 11.41 -9.08
CA ASP A 121 -8.16 11.86 -9.53
C ASP A 121 -7.04 11.28 -8.65
N LYS A 122 -7.21 11.32 -7.33
CA LYS A 122 -6.24 10.77 -6.38
C LYS A 122 -6.17 9.25 -6.45
N MET A 123 -7.30 8.55 -6.47
CA MET A 123 -7.32 7.09 -6.52
C MET A 123 -6.80 6.55 -7.85
N VAL A 124 -7.15 7.13 -8.99
CA VAL A 124 -6.63 6.70 -10.30
C VAL A 124 -5.12 6.87 -10.37
N ARG A 125 -4.60 7.97 -9.84
CA ARG A 125 -3.15 8.18 -9.78
C ARG A 125 -2.48 7.11 -8.91
N LEU A 126 -2.99 6.87 -7.71
CA LEU A 126 -2.49 5.83 -6.81
C LEU A 126 -2.50 4.46 -7.51
N ILE A 127 -3.63 4.06 -8.10
CA ILE A 127 -3.76 2.76 -8.79
C ILE A 127 -2.69 2.59 -9.88
N LYS A 128 -2.39 3.65 -10.66
CA LYS A 128 -1.32 3.61 -11.67
C LYS A 128 0.07 3.42 -11.04
N GLU A 129 0.36 4.17 -9.97
CA GLU A 129 1.64 4.08 -9.26
C GLU A 129 1.80 2.67 -8.65
N GLU A 130 0.76 2.11 -8.02
CA GLU A 130 0.82 0.76 -7.43
C GLU A 130 0.90 -0.37 -8.46
N PHE A 131 0.19 -0.28 -9.58
CA PHE A 131 0.40 -1.24 -10.66
C PHE A 131 1.82 -1.19 -11.22
N HIS A 132 2.43 0.00 -11.26
CA HIS A 132 3.83 0.12 -11.67
C HIS A 132 4.77 -0.49 -10.62
N HIS A 133 4.54 -0.26 -9.32
CA HIS A 133 5.32 -0.90 -8.27
C HIS A 133 5.20 -2.42 -8.33
N PHE A 134 3.99 -2.95 -8.51
CA PHE A 134 3.74 -4.39 -8.71
C PHE A 134 4.62 -4.96 -9.84
N GLU A 135 4.62 -4.30 -11.01
CA GLU A 135 5.45 -4.69 -12.16
C GLU A 135 6.94 -4.69 -11.81
N GLN A 136 7.42 -3.65 -11.11
CA GLN A 136 8.82 -3.55 -10.69
C GLN A 136 9.23 -4.68 -9.73
N VAL A 137 8.36 -5.05 -8.78
CA VAL A 137 8.62 -6.18 -7.89
C VAL A 137 8.71 -7.48 -8.68
N LEU A 138 7.81 -7.72 -9.64
CA LEU A 138 7.88 -8.90 -10.51
C LEU A 138 9.16 -8.95 -11.33
N GLU A 139 9.61 -7.82 -11.90
CA GLU A 139 10.87 -7.74 -12.62
C GLU A 139 12.07 -8.07 -11.73
N ILE A 140 12.08 -7.60 -10.48
CA ILE A 140 13.12 -7.91 -9.50
C ILE A 140 13.11 -9.40 -9.15
N MET A 141 11.94 -9.99 -8.91
CA MET A 141 11.80 -11.42 -8.64
C MET A 141 12.31 -12.25 -9.82
N HIS A 142 11.93 -11.90 -11.05
CA HIS A 142 12.38 -12.58 -12.26
C HIS A 142 13.90 -12.49 -12.46
N LYS A 143 14.51 -11.32 -12.25
CA LYS A 143 15.97 -11.14 -12.33
C LYS A 143 16.76 -11.95 -11.30
N ARG A 144 16.09 -12.39 -10.22
CA ARG A 144 16.67 -13.16 -9.11
C ARG A 144 16.29 -14.64 -9.13
N ASP A 145 15.64 -15.10 -10.21
CA ASP A 145 15.12 -16.46 -10.33
C ASP A 145 14.18 -16.84 -9.16
N ILE A 146 13.47 -15.86 -8.60
CA ILE A 146 12.48 -16.07 -7.54
C ILE A 146 11.12 -16.35 -8.19
N PRO A 147 10.60 -17.59 -8.12
CA PRO A 147 9.27 -17.87 -8.64
C PRO A 147 8.22 -17.17 -7.78
N TYR A 148 7.16 -16.70 -8.42
CA TYR A 148 5.98 -16.29 -7.68
C TYR A 148 5.32 -17.52 -7.05
N CYS A 149 4.91 -17.41 -5.78
CA CYS A 149 4.13 -18.43 -5.09
C CYS A 149 2.94 -17.79 -4.39
N HIS A 150 1.87 -18.55 -4.18
CA HIS A 150 0.72 -18.02 -3.47
C HIS A 150 1.03 -17.89 -1.98
N ILE A 151 0.87 -16.68 -1.43
CA ILE A 151 1.00 -16.40 0.00
C ILE A 151 -0.31 -15.79 0.50
N GLY A 152 -0.87 -16.36 1.56
CA GLY A 152 -2.08 -15.86 2.19
C GLY A 152 -1.87 -14.49 2.82
N ALA A 153 -2.89 -13.62 2.74
CA ALA A 153 -2.82 -12.28 3.33
C ALA A 153 -2.65 -12.36 4.87
N GLY A 154 -1.75 -11.53 5.41
CA GLY A 154 -1.57 -11.39 6.86
C GLY A 154 -2.75 -10.71 7.58
N ARG A 155 -2.64 -10.60 8.90
CA ARG A 155 -3.72 -10.07 9.77
C ARG A 155 -3.85 -8.55 9.80
N TYR A 156 -2.87 -7.80 9.30
CA TYR A 156 -2.74 -6.34 9.48
C TYR A 156 -3.96 -5.54 9.00
N ALA A 157 -4.20 -5.47 7.69
CA ALA A 157 -5.29 -4.68 7.11
C ALA A 157 -6.67 -5.14 7.62
N LYS A 158 -6.88 -6.47 7.73
CA LYS A 158 -8.10 -7.05 8.32
C LYS A 158 -8.29 -6.63 9.78
N GLY A 159 -7.21 -6.51 10.53
CA GLY A 159 -7.20 -6.04 11.92
C GLY A 159 -7.56 -4.57 12.06
N LEU A 160 -7.12 -3.72 11.13
CA LEU A 160 -7.50 -2.30 11.06
C LEU A 160 -8.97 -2.12 10.68
N MET A 161 -9.49 -2.93 9.75
CA MET A 161 -10.90 -2.87 9.35
C MET A 161 -11.89 -3.10 10.52
N LYS A 162 -11.45 -3.74 11.61
CA LYS A 162 -12.31 -4.00 12.79
C LYS A 162 -12.73 -2.73 13.54
N VAL A 163 -11.97 -1.64 13.42
CA VAL A 163 -12.31 -0.39 14.12
C VAL A 163 -13.18 0.55 13.28
N VAL A 164 -13.44 0.21 12.00
CA VAL A 164 -14.20 1.05 11.07
C VAL A 164 -15.66 1.20 11.52
N ARG A 165 -16.15 2.44 11.55
CA ARG A 165 -17.56 2.76 11.81
C ARG A 165 -18.43 2.26 10.66
N THR A 166 -19.69 1.93 10.94
CA THR A 166 -20.61 1.25 10.00
C THR A 166 -21.64 2.17 9.34
N TYR A 167 -21.60 3.46 9.61
CA TYR A 167 -22.51 4.47 9.03
C TYR A 167 -21.73 5.45 8.15
N GLU A 168 -22.38 6.00 7.13
CA GLU A 168 -21.77 6.99 6.24
C GLU A 168 -21.98 8.42 6.78
N PRO A 169 -21.06 9.38 6.52
CA PRO A 169 -19.79 9.23 5.78
C PRO A 169 -18.63 8.71 6.64
N ALA A 170 -18.87 8.38 7.91
CA ALA A 170 -17.86 7.96 8.87
C ALA A 170 -17.08 6.71 8.42
N THR A 171 -17.74 5.78 7.72
CA THR A 171 -17.12 4.58 7.14
C THR A 171 -16.05 4.96 6.11
N LEU A 172 -16.36 5.86 5.17
CA LEU A 172 -15.42 6.33 4.16
C LEU A 172 -14.23 7.05 4.80
N ILE A 173 -14.48 7.96 5.75
CA ILE A 173 -13.43 8.70 6.48
C ILE A 173 -12.48 7.72 7.17
N ASP A 174 -13.00 6.70 7.84
CA ASP A 174 -12.17 5.70 8.53
C ASP A 174 -11.32 4.88 7.57
N LYS A 175 -11.89 4.50 6.42
CA LYS A 175 -11.16 3.75 5.39
C LYS A 175 -10.03 4.58 4.77
N LEU A 176 -10.24 5.88 4.57
CA LEU A 176 -9.21 6.79 4.10
C LEU A 176 -8.09 6.94 5.14
N ILE A 177 -8.43 7.12 6.43
CA ILE A 177 -7.43 7.17 7.51
C ILE A 177 -6.65 5.85 7.60
N ILE A 178 -7.30 4.70 7.43
CA ILE A 178 -6.61 3.40 7.39
C ILE A 178 -5.70 3.30 6.17
N GLY A 179 -6.13 3.76 4.99
CA GLY A 179 -5.28 3.89 3.82
C GLY A 179 -4.01 4.68 4.16
N ALA A 180 -4.15 5.86 4.76
CA ALA A 180 -3.03 6.67 5.21
C ALA A 180 -2.06 5.91 6.15
N TYR A 181 -2.57 5.14 7.11
CA TYR A 181 -1.73 4.31 7.99
C TYR A 181 -0.99 3.18 7.26
N ILE A 182 -1.62 2.54 6.27
CA ILE A 182 -0.99 1.48 5.49
C ILE A 182 0.20 2.05 4.69
N GLU A 183 -0.02 3.13 3.94
CA GLU A 183 1.03 3.79 3.13
C GLU A 183 2.15 4.38 4.01
N ALA A 184 1.80 5.01 5.13
CA ALA A 184 2.77 5.53 6.08
C ALA A 184 3.66 4.42 6.66
N ARG A 185 3.06 3.29 7.05
CA ARG A 185 3.81 2.13 7.56
C ARG A 185 4.69 1.51 6.48
N SER A 186 4.19 1.40 5.24
CA SER A 186 4.98 0.94 4.11
C SER A 186 6.21 1.82 3.90
N CYS A 187 6.02 3.14 3.87
CA CYS A 187 7.11 4.12 3.76
C CYS A 187 8.17 3.94 4.86
N GLU A 188 7.75 3.83 6.12
CA GLU A 188 8.66 3.65 7.24
C GLU A 188 9.41 2.31 7.18
N ARG A 189 8.74 1.21 6.81
CA ARG A 189 9.38 -0.11 6.65
C ARG A 189 10.36 -0.16 5.51
N PHE A 190 10.01 0.38 4.34
CA PHE A 190 10.95 0.47 3.22
C PHE A 190 12.22 1.23 3.62
N ALA A 191 12.06 2.38 4.29
CA ALA A 191 13.19 3.17 4.74
C ALA A 191 14.03 2.48 5.82
N LYS A 192 13.39 1.80 6.78
CA LYS A 192 14.10 1.10 7.86
C LYS A 192 14.84 -0.13 7.35
N LEU A 193 14.29 -0.85 6.37
CA LEU A 193 14.88 -2.07 5.83
C LEU A 193 15.95 -1.80 4.76
N ALA A 194 15.79 -0.79 3.91
CA ALA A 194 16.67 -0.52 2.77
C ALA A 194 18.18 -0.49 3.07
N PRO A 195 18.68 0.08 4.19
CA PRO A 195 20.11 0.10 4.51
C PRO A 195 20.77 -1.28 4.64
N TYR A 196 19.97 -2.32 4.90
CA TYR A 196 20.43 -3.68 5.13
C TYR A 196 20.32 -4.59 3.90
N LEU A 197 19.70 -4.11 2.82
CA LEU A 197 19.50 -4.86 1.59
C LEU A 197 20.69 -4.70 0.63
N ASP A 198 20.77 -5.60 -0.34
CA ASP A 198 21.68 -5.44 -1.47
C ASP A 198 21.39 -4.15 -2.26
N GLU A 199 22.36 -3.70 -3.06
CA GLU A 199 22.29 -2.39 -3.72
C GLU A 199 21.09 -2.22 -4.68
N ASP A 200 20.60 -3.30 -5.30
CA ASP A 200 19.46 -3.21 -6.20
C ASP A 200 18.15 -3.03 -5.42
N LEU A 201 17.93 -3.86 -4.39
CA LEU A 201 16.74 -3.74 -3.54
C LEU A 201 16.75 -2.45 -2.72
N LYS A 202 17.91 -2.04 -2.19
CA LYS A 202 18.07 -0.79 -1.47
C LYS A 202 17.63 0.40 -2.32
N LYS A 203 18.12 0.49 -3.57
CA LYS A 203 17.73 1.57 -4.49
C LYS A 203 16.24 1.52 -4.81
N PHE A 204 15.70 0.32 -5.06
CA PHE A 204 14.28 0.14 -5.33
C PHE A 204 13.43 0.62 -4.14
N TYR A 205 13.68 0.14 -2.92
CA TYR A 205 12.91 0.53 -1.73
C TYR A 205 13.03 2.02 -1.40
N ILE A 206 14.20 2.63 -1.58
CA ILE A 206 14.35 4.09 -1.45
C ILE A 206 13.53 4.84 -2.51
N SER A 207 13.44 4.30 -3.74
CA SER A 207 12.68 4.94 -4.82
C SER A 207 11.17 5.00 -4.56
N LEU A 208 10.63 4.05 -3.78
CA LEU A 208 9.21 3.99 -3.41
C LEU A 208 8.80 5.08 -2.39
N LEU A 209 9.74 5.55 -1.56
CA LEU A 209 9.41 6.43 -0.42
C LEU A 209 8.63 7.69 -0.81
N ARG A 210 8.88 8.23 -2.02
CA ARG A 210 8.21 9.45 -2.48
C ARG A 210 6.75 9.22 -2.87
N SER A 211 6.42 8.09 -3.50
CA SER A 211 5.03 7.73 -3.80
C SER A 211 4.29 7.40 -2.52
N GLU A 212 4.85 6.54 -1.67
CA GLU A 212 4.28 6.15 -0.38
C GLU A 212 3.95 7.35 0.53
N ALA A 213 4.92 8.26 0.72
CA ALA A 213 4.70 9.47 1.52
C ALA A 213 3.64 10.40 0.91
N ARG A 214 3.45 10.38 -0.41
CA ARG A 214 2.39 11.14 -1.08
C ARG A 214 1.04 10.45 -0.95
N HIS A 215 0.95 9.14 -1.14
CA HIS A 215 -0.28 8.36 -0.98
C HIS A 215 -0.85 8.53 0.42
N TYR A 216 0.01 8.40 1.44
CA TYR A 216 -0.32 8.73 2.83
C TYR A 216 -0.99 10.10 2.98
N ARG A 217 -0.37 11.15 2.44
CA ARG A 217 -0.88 12.53 2.51
C ARG A 217 -2.18 12.71 1.73
N ASP A 218 -2.30 12.08 0.56
CA ASP A 218 -3.49 12.15 -0.28
C ASP A 218 -4.70 11.50 0.41
N TYR A 219 -4.50 10.35 1.06
CA TYR A 219 -5.52 9.70 1.89
C TYR A 219 -5.99 10.59 3.05
N LEU A 220 -5.07 11.17 3.83
CA LEU A 220 -5.43 12.08 4.93
C LEU A 220 -6.16 13.33 4.42
N THR A 221 -5.65 13.95 3.36
CA THR A 221 -6.27 15.14 2.78
C THR A 221 -7.72 14.87 2.36
N LEU A 222 -7.98 13.73 1.73
CA LEU A 222 -9.35 13.32 1.39
C LEU A 222 -10.20 13.09 2.64
N ALA A 223 -9.65 12.42 3.66
CA ALA A 223 -10.38 12.15 4.91
C ALA A 223 -10.81 13.45 5.61
N GLU A 224 -9.91 14.43 5.71
CA GLU A 224 -10.17 15.74 6.31
C GLU A 224 -11.24 16.53 5.55
N LYS A 225 -11.11 16.58 4.21
CA LYS A 225 -12.09 17.26 3.35
C LYS A 225 -13.48 16.66 3.47
N ILE A 226 -13.60 15.33 3.39
CA ILE A 226 -14.89 14.64 3.49
C ILE A 226 -15.48 14.76 4.89
N ALA A 227 -14.65 14.82 5.94
CA ALA A 227 -15.12 15.01 7.30
C ALA A 227 -15.68 16.42 7.54
N GLY A 228 -15.10 17.44 6.89
CA GLY A 228 -15.47 18.84 7.09
C GLY A 228 -15.20 19.37 8.50
N LYS A 229 -14.41 18.64 9.29
CA LYS A 229 -14.07 18.94 10.69
C LYS A 229 -12.76 18.25 11.07
N ASP A 230 -12.22 18.61 12.24
CA ASP A 230 -11.05 17.93 12.78
C ASP A 230 -11.28 16.42 12.95
N ILE A 231 -10.29 15.64 12.53
CA ILE A 231 -10.28 14.17 12.61
C ILE A 231 -9.15 13.65 13.51
N SER A 232 -8.44 14.52 14.23
CA SER A 232 -7.28 14.16 15.05
C SER A 232 -7.59 13.04 16.05
N ASP A 233 -8.71 13.13 16.77
CA ASP A 233 -9.15 12.06 17.68
C ASP A 233 -9.34 10.72 16.95
N ARG A 234 -9.84 10.77 15.71
CA ARG A 234 -10.08 9.56 14.94
C ARG A 234 -8.79 8.95 14.42
N ILE A 235 -7.85 9.79 14.00
CA ILE A 235 -6.48 9.38 13.65
C ILE A 235 -5.85 8.67 14.84
N LEU A 236 -5.97 9.20 16.06
CA LEU A 236 -5.40 8.58 17.27
C LEU A 236 -5.99 7.20 17.55
N VAL A 237 -7.32 7.04 17.46
CA VAL A 237 -7.99 5.74 17.70
C VAL A 237 -7.53 4.68 16.68
N ILE A 238 -7.45 5.04 15.40
CA ILE A 238 -7.03 4.09 14.36
C ILE A 238 -5.53 3.79 14.48
N GLY A 239 -4.70 4.78 14.82
CA GLY A 239 -3.27 4.58 15.01
C GLY A 239 -2.93 3.74 16.23
N ALA A 240 -3.72 3.81 17.31
CA ALA A 240 -3.53 2.93 18.46
C ALA A 240 -3.77 1.47 18.05
N ARG A 241 -4.77 1.22 17.19
CA ARG A 241 -5.01 -0.10 16.62
C ARG A 241 -3.89 -0.52 15.67
N GLU A 242 -3.36 0.39 14.86
CA GLU A 242 -2.22 0.13 13.98
C GLU A 242 -0.97 -0.27 14.74
N ALA A 243 -0.60 0.51 15.76
CA ALA A 243 0.53 0.20 16.62
C ALA A 243 0.35 -1.15 17.33
N GLU A 244 -0.86 -1.49 17.77
CA GLU A 244 -1.16 -2.82 18.31
C GLU A 244 -0.88 -3.92 17.27
N MET A 245 -1.25 -3.74 16.00
CA MET A 245 -0.99 -4.72 14.95
C MET A 245 0.51 -4.89 14.67
N ILE A 246 1.30 -3.82 14.76
CA ILE A 246 2.75 -3.82 14.52
C ILE A 246 3.55 -4.37 15.71
N MET A 247 3.12 -4.06 16.94
CA MET A 247 3.85 -4.39 18.16
C MET A 247 3.43 -5.71 18.80
N SER A 248 2.30 -6.31 18.39
CA SER A 248 1.89 -7.61 18.92
C SER A 248 2.61 -8.78 18.23
N PRO A 249 2.85 -9.90 18.93
CA PRO A 249 3.45 -11.09 18.33
C PRO A 249 2.69 -11.61 17.10
N ASP A 250 3.43 -12.14 16.13
CA ASP A 250 2.89 -12.66 14.88
C ASP A 250 3.65 -13.93 14.45
N HIS A 251 2.90 -14.99 14.13
CA HIS A 251 3.48 -16.26 13.66
C HIS A 251 3.75 -16.26 12.16
N GLU A 252 3.17 -15.31 11.42
CA GLU A 252 3.34 -15.21 9.98
C GLU A 252 4.18 -13.99 9.62
N PHE A 253 5.35 -14.20 9.03
CA PHE A 253 6.12 -13.10 8.46
C PHE A 253 5.44 -12.55 7.20
N ARG A 254 5.11 -11.26 7.20
CA ARG A 254 4.52 -10.50 6.10
C ARG A 254 5.08 -9.09 6.09
N PHE A 255 4.92 -8.38 4.98
CA PHE A 255 5.41 -7.01 4.85
C PHE A 255 4.83 -6.08 5.91
N HIS A 256 3.59 -6.32 6.37
CA HIS A 256 2.93 -5.59 7.48
C HIS A 256 2.70 -6.46 8.74
N SER A 257 3.39 -7.59 8.92
CA SER A 257 3.21 -8.43 10.13
C SER A 257 3.68 -7.73 11.40
N GLY A 258 3.21 -8.23 12.55
CA GLY A 258 3.72 -7.80 13.87
C GLY A 258 5.11 -8.35 14.20
N ILE A 259 5.44 -8.44 15.49
CA ILE A 259 6.73 -8.96 15.97
C ILE A 259 6.80 -10.48 15.72
N PRO A 260 7.73 -10.98 14.90
CA PRO A 260 7.85 -12.42 14.62
C PRO A 260 8.16 -13.25 15.87
N ILE A 261 7.52 -14.42 16.01
CA ILE A 261 7.73 -15.38 17.12
C ILE A 261 7.83 -16.85 16.67
#